data_AF-A0A1A7R5A9-F1
#
_entry.id   AF-A0A1A7R5A9-F1
#
_cell.length_a   1.000
_cell.length_b   1.000
_cell.length_c   1.000
_cell.angle_alpha   90.00
_cell.angle_beta   90.00
_cell.angle_gamma   90.00
#
_symmetry.space_group_name_H-M   'P 1'
#
loop_
_entity.id
_entity.type
_entity.pdbx_description
1 polymer ?
#
loop_
_entity_poly.entity_id
_entity_poly.type
_entity_poly.pdbx_seq_one_letter_code
_entity_poly.pdbx_strand_id
1 'polypeptide(L)' 'MIQQFSQHELEHVYATAVNTIQSQMNFSDAVHELEQAARAGHGKAAMFLAELYYQGFRVERDSLKAQYWQNMATLQA' A
#
# COMPACT_ATOMS: atom_id res chain seq x y z
N MET A 1 -15.80 18.15 -1.15
CA MET A 1 -15.96 16.98 -2.04
C MET A 1 -14.92 15.97 -1.60
N ILE A 2 -15.35 14.90 -0.95
CA ILE A 2 -14.45 13.83 -0.50
C ILE A 2 -14.13 13.04 -1.78
N GLN A 3 -12.87 13.02 -2.22
CA GLN A 3 -12.49 12.32 -3.45
C GLN A 3 -12.81 10.83 -3.26
N GLN A 4 -13.91 10.37 -3.84
CA GLN A 4 -14.32 8.98 -3.80
C GLN A 4 -13.54 8.26 -4.89
N PHE A 5 -12.35 7.76 -4.55
CA PHE A 5 -11.58 6.92 -5.44
C PHE A 5 -12.43 5.70 -5.82
N SER A 6 -12.59 5.48 -7.12
CA SER A 6 -13.28 4.28 -7.59
C SER A 6 -12.37 3.07 -7.39
N GLN A 7 -12.94 1.89 -7.13
CA GLN A 7 -12.15 0.66 -6.96
C GLN A 7 -11.17 0.44 -8.12
N HIS A 8 -11.59 0.77 -9.34
CA HIS A 8 -10.75 0.70 -10.53
C HIS A 8 -9.53 1.64 -10.49
N GLU A 9 -9.68 2.85 -9.95
CA GLU A 9 -8.56 3.78 -9.80
C GLU A 9 -7.58 3.30 -8.73
N LEU A 10 -8.11 2.74 -7.63
CA LEU A 10 -7.30 2.15 -6.56
C LEU A 10 -6.51 0.94 -7.06
N GLU A 11 -7.11 0.10 -7.90
CA GLU A 11 -6.43 -1.04 -8.53
C GLU A 11 -5.32 -0.59 -9.49
N HIS A 12 -5.55 0.48 -10.26
CA HIS A 12 -4.55 1.05 -11.16
C HIS A 12 -3.37 1.66 -10.40
N VAL A 13 -3.66 2.43 -9.34
CA VAL A 13 -2.64 3.00 -8.45
C VAL A 13 -1.83 1.89 -7.79
N TYR A 14 -2.50 0.87 -7.24
CA TYR A 14 -1.85 -0.31 -6.67
C TYR A 14 -0.89 -0.98 -7.65
N ALA A 15 -1.35 -1.30 -8.87
CA ALA A 15 -0.52 -1.97 -9.86
C ALA A 15 0.72 -1.15 -10.24
N THR A 16 0.54 0.16 -10.41
CA THR A 16 1.60 1.09 -10.80
C THR A 16 2.63 1.26 -9.68
N ALA A 17 2.16 1.44 -8.45
CA ALA A 17 3.00 1.59 -7.27
C ALA A 17 3.80 0.31 -6.98
N VAL A 18 3.16 -0.86 -7.06
CA VAL A 18 3.82 -2.16 -6.88
C VAL A 18 4.88 -2.41 -7.94
N ASN A 19 4.62 -2.06 -9.20
CA ASN A 19 5.61 -2.13 -10.27
C ASN A 19 6.79 -1.18 -10.01
N THR A 20 6.50 0.04 -9.58
CA THR A 20 7.50 1.06 -9.26
C THR A 20 8.40 0.63 -8.10
N ILE A 21 7.84 0.09 -7.01
CA ILE A 21 8.63 -0.43 -5.87
C ILE A 21 9.60 -1.55 -6.31
N GLN A 22 9.17 -2.39 -7.24
CA GLN A 22 9.97 -3.49 -7.74
C GLN A 22 11.03 -3.04 -8.75
N SER A 23 10.72 -2.09 -9.64
CA SER A 23 11.57 -1.73 -10.77
C SER A 23 12.39 -0.46 -10.58
N GLN A 24 11.93 0.49 -9.78
CA GLN A 24 12.52 1.83 -9.63
C GLN A 24 13.26 1.97 -8.31
N MET A 25 14.33 2.77 -8.30
CA MET A 25 15.00 3.18 -7.06
C MET A 25 14.20 4.22 -6.27
N ASN A 26 13.38 5.02 -6.95
CA ASN A 26 12.53 6.04 -6.34
C ASN A 26 11.15 5.46 -6.07
N PHE A 27 11.03 4.69 -4.99
CA PHE A 27 9.79 4.03 -4.60
C PHE A 27 9.03 4.76 -3.48
N SER A 28 9.59 5.86 -2.96
CA SER A 28 8.99 6.65 -1.87
C SER A 28 7.61 7.20 -2.24
N ASP A 29 7.47 7.73 -3.46
CA ASP A 29 6.17 8.20 -3.98
C ASP A 29 5.18 7.04 -4.13
N ALA A 30 5.63 5.90 -4.68
CA ALA A 30 4.80 4.71 -4.83
C ALA A 30 4.30 4.13 -3.50
N VAL A 31 5.13 4.17 -2.45
CA VAL A 31 4.70 3.81 -1.09
C VAL A 31 3.61 4.77 -0.62
N HIS A 32 3.77 6.07 -0.86
CA HIS A 32 2.78 7.08 -0.49
C HIS A 32 1.45 6.89 -1.24
N GLU A 33 1.50 6.55 -2.52
CA GLU A 33 0.33 6.20 -3.34
C GLU A 33 -0.40 4.96 -2.80
N LEU A 34 0.34 3.92 -2.41
CA LEU A 34 -0.22 2.73 -1.76
C LEU A 34 -0.85 3.05 -0.42
N GLU A 35 -0.24 3.94 0.39
CA GLU A 35 -0.80 4.36 1.67
C GLU A 35 -2.12 5.08 1.48
N GLN A 36 -2.23 5.94 0.46
CA GLN A 36 -3.47 6.60 0.12
C GLN A 36 -4.53 5.59 -0.34
N ALA A 37 -4.14 4.63 -1.20
CA ALA A 37 -5.06 3.60 -1.67
C ALA A 37 -5.57 2.72 -0.52
N ALA A 38 -4.69 2.32 0.40
CA ALA A 38 -5.03 1.60 1.62
C ALA A 38 -6.03 2.39 2.48
N ARG A 39 -5.76 3.68 2.73
CA ARG A 39 -6.67 4.56 3.51
C ARG A 39 -8.01 4.78 2.82
N ALA A 40 -8.05 4.72 1.49
CA ALA A 40 -9.26 4.85 0.69
C ALA A 40 -10.16 3.59 0.72
N GLY A 41 -9.75 2.50 1.37
CA GLY A 41 -10.54 1.26 1.44
C GLY A 41 -9.93 0.10 0.66
N HIS A 42 -8.73 0.23 0.08
CA HIS A 42 -8.16 -0.80 -0.77
C HIS A 42 -7.39 -1.85 0.04
N GLY A 43 -8.07 -2.95 0.41
CA GLY A 43 -7.49 -4.03 1.20
C GLY A 43 -6.20 -4.62 0.62
N LYS A 44 -6.09 -4.78 -0.71
CA LYS A 44 -4.86 -5.29 -1.35
C LYS A 44 -3.66 -4.35 -1.16
N ALA A 45 -3.88 -3.04 -1.17
CA ALA A 45 -2.80 -2.05 -0.98
C ALA A 45 -2.30 -2.07 0.47
N ALA A 46 -3.23 -2.14 1.42
CA ALA A 46 -2.90 -2.28 2.84
C ALA A 46 -2.14 -3.59 3.12
N MET A 47 -2.53 -4.69 2.48
CA MET A 47 -1.83 -5.98 2.62
C MET A 47 -0.41 -5.94 2.05
N PHE A 48 -0.24 -5.30 0.89
CA PHE A 48 1.08 -5.15 0.28
C PHE A 48 2.01 -4.28 1.12
N LEU A 49 1.51 -3.18 1.70
CA LEU A 49 2.27 -2.37 2.65
C LEU A 49 2.67 -3.18 3.88
N ALA A 50 1.76 -4.02 4.39
CA ALA A 50 2.05 -4.89 5.51
C ALA A 50 3.21 -5.84 5.20
N GLU A 51 3.17 -6.51 4.04
CA GLU A 51 4.27 -7.36 3.58
C GLU A 51 5.57 -6.58 3.36
N LEU A 52 5.50 -5.37 2.79
CA LEU A 52 6.66 -4.53 2.54
C LEU A 52 7.43 -4.24 3.85
N TYR A 53 6.71 -3.78 4.89
CA TYR A 53 7.29 -3.51 6.20
C TYR A 53 7.66 -4.78 6.97
N TYR A 54 6.96 -5.90 6.74
CA TYR A 54 7.25 -7.18 7.38
C TYR A 54 8.52 -7.82 6.82
N GLN A 55 8.68 -7.79 5.50
CA GLN A 55 9.83 -8.32 4.77
C GLN A 55 11.05 -7.39 4.94
N GLY A 56 10.83 -6.08 5.16
CA GLY A 56 11.89 -5.08 5.06
C GLY A 56 12.42 -4.95 3.63
N PHE A 57 11.55 -5.17 2.64
CA PHE A 57 11.94 -5.07 1.23
C PHE A 57 11.90 -3.61 0.81
N ARG A 58 13.05 -3.04 0.45
CA ARG A 58 13.24 -1.61 0.10
C ARG A 58 13.00 -0.61 1.26
N VAL A 59 12.31 -1.01 2.33
CA VAL A 59 12.07 -0.21 3.54
C VAL A 59 12.67 -0.90 4.77
N GLU A 60 12.89 -0.14 5.83
CA GLU A 60 13.32 -0.72 7.10
C GLU A 60 12.23 -1.65 7.66
N ARG A 61 12.65 -2.84 8.13
CA ARG A 61 11.71 -3.82 8.66
C ARG A 61 11.05 -3.28 9.92
N ASP A 62 9.74 -3.14 9.88
CA ASP A 62 8.93 -2.65 10.99
C ASP A 62 7.71 -3.54 11.18
N SER A 63 7.84 -4.50 12.09
CA SER A 63 6.80 -5.46 12.40
C SER A 63 5.54 -4.80 12.98
N LEU A 64 5.67 -3.65 13.66
CA LEU A 64 4.55 -2.93 14.24
C LEU A 64 3.74 -2.23 13.13
N LYS A 65 4.42 -1.55 12.21
CA LYS A 65 3.77 -0.98 11.01
C LYS A 65 3.13 -2.05 10.15
N ALA A 66 3.83 -3.17 9.93
CA ALA A 66 3.29 -4.28 9.17
C ALA A 66 1.94 -4.75 9.75
N GLN A 67 1.89 -4.96 11.06
CA GLN A 67 0.70 -5.43 11.76
C GLN A 67 -0.44 -4.39 11.73
N TYR A 68 -0.11 -3.09 11.81
CA TYR A 68 -1.06 -2.00 11.64
C TYR A 68 -1.73 -2.03 10.26
N TRP A 69 -0.95 -2.13 9.18
CA TRP A 69 -1.48 -2.18 7.82
C TRP A 69 -2.23 -3.49 7.55
N GLN A 70 -1.75 -4.61 8.09
CA GLN A 70 -2.42 -5.90 7.99
C GLN A 70 -3.80 -5.88 8.65
N ASN A 71 -3.90 -5.24 9.81
CA ASN A 71 -5.15 -5.08 10.53
C ASN A 71 -6.12 -4.18 9.76
N MET A 72 -5.62 -3.08 9.17
CA MET A 72 -6.42 -2.22 8.28
C MET A 72 -6.94 -2.99 7.06
N ALA A 73 -6.10 -3.83 6.44
CA ALA A 73 -6.47 -4.68 5.31
C ALA A 73 -7.58 -5.67 5.65
N THR A 74 -7.53 -6.28 6.84
CA THR A 74 -8.52 -7.26 7.30
C THR A 74 -9.82 -6.63 7.80
N LEU A 75 -9.77 -5.40 8.32
CA LEU A 75 -10.98 -4.65 8.69
C LEU A 75 -11.78 -4.14 7.49
N GLN A 76 -11.14 -4.01 6.32
CA GLN A 76 -11.75 -3.48 5.10
C GLN A 76 -11.96 -4.54 4.00
N ALA A 77 -11.85 -5.83 4.35
CA ALA A 77 -12.06 -6.97 3.45
C ALA A 77 -13.53 -7.39 3.37
#